data_AF-A0A9D8C299-F1
#
_entry.id   AF-A0A9D8C299-F1
#
_cell.length_a   1.000
_cell.length_b   1.000
_cell.length_c   1.000
_cell.angle_alpha   90.00
_cell.angle_beta   90.00
_cell.angle_gamma   90.00
#
_symmetry.space_group_name_H-M   'P 1'
#
loop_
_entity.id
_entity.type
_entity.pdbx_description
1 polymer ?
#
loop_
_entity_poly.entity_id
_entity_poly.type
_entity_poly.pdbx_seq_one_letter_code
_entity_poly.pdbx_strand_id
1 'polypeptide(L)'
;MWQDWVIAFCQWGFVLALLPTVFGSEKPEVTTALVTAVLAGVVAVTFFTVPLVWSALATASTSVIWFIITAQSWKRRRQAGA
;
A
#
# COMPACT_ATOMS: atom_id res chain seq x y z
N MET A 1 14.69 5.85 -17.07
CA MET A 1 13.87 5.25 -18.15
C MET A 1 12.46 5.83 -18.04
N TRP A 2 11.77 6.12 -19.15
CA TRP A 2 10.45 6.79 -19.10
C TRP A 2 9.39 6.01 -18.30
N GLN A 3 9.45 4.68 -18.31
CA GLN A 3 8.55 3.79 -17.56
C GLN A 3 8.64 3.98 -16.04
N ASP A 4 9.82 4.30 -15.51
CA ASP A 4 10.01 4.49 -14.06
C ASP A 4 9.24 5.73 -13.58
N TRP A 5 9.28 6.81 -14.37
CA TRP A 5 8.56 8.04 -14.06
C TRP A 5 7.04 7.84 -14.13
N VAL A 6 6.55 7.13 -15.14
CA VAL A 6 5.11 6.88 -15.31
C VAL A 6 4.58 6.00 -14.18
N ILE A 7 5.25 4.90 -13.88
CA ILE A 7 4.83 3.97 -12.82
C ILE A 7 4.91 4.66 -11.45
N ALA A 8 6.00 5.37 -11.16
CA ALA A 8 6.16 6.11 -9.91
C ALA A 8 5.06 7.17 -9.73
N PHE A 9 4.71 7.92 -10.78
CA PHE A 9 3.62 8.90 -10.73
C PHE A 9 2.28 8.26 -10.35
N CYS A 10 1.93 7.13 -10.98
CA CYS A 10 0.72 6.39 -10.65
C CYS A 10 0.73 5.87 -9.19
N GLN A 11 1.86 5.33 -8.74
CA GLN A 11 2.01 4.82 -7.37
C GLN A 11 1.89 5.94 -6.32
N TRP A 12 2.49 7.10 -6.57
CA TRP A 12 2.29 8.27 -5.71
C TRP A 12 0.84 8.75 -5.72
N GLY A 13 0.16 8.71 -6.88
CA GLY A 13 -1.27 8.94 -6.96
C GLY A 13 -2.08 7.99 -6.07
N PHE A 14 -1.75 6.69 -6.07
CA PHE A 14 -2.38 5.70 -5.18
C PHE A 14 -2.09 5.95 -3.70
N VAL A 15 -0.87 6.32 -3.34
CA VAL A 15 -0.51 6.73 -1.96
C VAL A 15 -1.45 7.83 -1.47
N LEU A 16 -1.63 8.89 -2.28
CA LEU A 16 -2.51 10.01 -1.93
C LEU A 16 -3.98 9.57 -1.88
N ALA A 17 -4.42 8.74 -2.82
CA ALA A 17 -5.78 8.21 -2.85
C ALA A 17 -6.11 7.29 -1.67
N LEU A 18 -5.09 6.72 -1.00
CA LEU A 18 -5.27 5.90 0.20
C LEU A 18 -5.37 6.71 1.50
N LEU A 19 -4.99 8.00 1.50
CA LEU A 19 -5.06 8.83 2.70
C LEU A 19 -6.48 8.88 3.30
N PRO A 20 -7.57 9.07 2.51
CA PRO A 20 -8.93 8.98 3.04
C PRO A 20 -9.23 7.63 3.69
N THR A 21 -8.72 6.53 3.15
CA THR A 21 -8.89 5.20 3.75
C THR A 21 -8.11 5.07 5.06
N VAL A 22 -6.93 5.69 5.17
CA VAL A 22 -6.11 5.71 6.41
C VAL A 22 -6.77 6.54 7.51
N PHE A 23 -7.40 7.67 7.18
CA PHE A 23 -8.03 8.56 8.17
C PHE A 23 -9.53 8.32 8.35
N GLY A 24 -10.18 7.64 7.42
CA GLY A 24 -11.61 7.34 7.44
C GLY A 24 -11.97 6.30 8.51
N SER A 25 -13.25 6.28 8.87
CA SER A 25 -13.81 5.30 9.79
C SER A 25 -13.91 3.93 9.14
N GLU A 26 -14.38 3.86 7.91
CA GLU A 26 -14.51 2.62 7.14
C GLU A 26 -13.16 2.07 6.72
N LYS A 27 -12.92 0.79 7.05
CA LYS A 27 -11.70 0.09 6.72
C LYS A 27 -12.04 -1.20 5.98
N PRO A 28 -11.24 -1.59 4.99
CA PRO A 28 -11.42 -2.86 4.30
C PRO A 28 -11.20 -4.05 5.24
N GLU A 29 -11.61 -5.21 4.77
CA GLU A 29 -11.38 -6.51 5.41
C GLU A 29 -9.86 -6.73 5.63
N VAL A 30 -9.49 -7.37 6.76
CA VAL A 30 -8.09 -7.48 7.20
C VAL A 30 -7.27 -8.33 6.23
N THR A 31 -7.81 -9.46 5.79
CA THR A 31 -7.20 -10.30 4.77
C THR A 31 -7.05 -9.55 3.46
N THR A 32 -8.06 -8.79 3.01
CA THR A 32 -7.92 -7.93 1.81
C THR A 32 -6.77 -6.95 1.95
N ALA A 33 -6.73 -6.18 3.05
CA ALA A 33 -5.67 -5.19 3.28
C ALA A 33 -4.28 -5.83 3.37
N LEU A 34 -4.17 -6.98 4.04
CA LEU A 34 -2.91 -7.71 4.21
C LEU A 34 -2.40 -8.26 2.89
N VAL A 35 -3.26 -8.90 2.10
CA VAL A 35 -2.91 -9.44 0.79
C VAL A 35 -2.43 -8.31 -0.12
N THR A 36 -3.13 -7.18 -0.16
CA THR A 36 -2.69 -6.02 -0.95
C THR A 36 -1.34 -5.47 -0.48
N ALA A 37 -1.11 -5.38 0.85
CA ALA A 37 0.17 -4.95 1.41
C ALA A 37 1.33 -5.84 0.96
N VAL A 38 1.16 -7.16 1.05
CA VAL A 38 2.17 -8.16 0.68
C VAL A 38 2.45 -8.12 -0.82
N LEU A 39 1.41 -8.12 -1.66
CA LEU A 39 1.57 -8.07 -3.12
C LEU A 39 2.27 -6.79 -3.56
N ALA A 40 1.90 -5.63 -3.00
CA ALA A 40 2.61 -4.38 -3.28
C ALA A 40 4.08 -4.45 -2.85
N GLY A 41 4.39 -5.09 -1.72
CA GLY A 41 5.76 -5.30 -1.26
C GLY A 41 6.58 -6.16 -2.24
N VAL A 42 6.00 -7.26 -2.73
CA VAL A 42 6.63 -8.12 -3.76
C VAL A 42 6.91 -7.34 -5.05
N VAL A 43 5.95 -6.50 -5.49
CA VAL A 43 6.13 -5.65 -6.67
C VAL A 43 7.22 -4.61 -6.44
N ALA A 44 7.29 -3.99 -5.25
CA ALA A 44 8.35 -3.04 -4.91
C ALA A 44 9.74 -3.68 -4.98
N VAL A 45 9.90 -4.90 -4.45
CA VAL A 45 11.16 -5.67 -4.57
C VAL A 45 11.47 -5.99 -6.03
N THR A 46 10.47 -6.35 -6.83
CA THR A 46 10.65 -6.62 -8.26
C THR A 46 11.10 -5.37 -9.03
N PHE A 47 10.53 -4.20 -8.76
CA PHE A 47 11.01 -2.93 -9.33
C PHE A 47 12.39 -2.51 -8.83
N PHE A 48 12.85 -3.06 -7.71
CA PHE A 48 14.22 -2.85 -7.29
C PHE A 48 15.20 -3.74 -8.07
N THR A 49 14.80 -4.94 -8.52
CA THR A 49 15.66 -5.85 -9.28
C THR A 49 15.82 -5.47 -10.76
N VAL A 50 14.81 -4.84 -11.36
CA VAL A 50 14.90 -4.19 -12.67
C VAL A 50 14.96 -2.68 -12.43
N PRO A 51 16.06 -1.97 -12.72
CA PRO A 51 16.46 -0.66 -12.16
C PRO A 51 15.42 0.48 -12.30
N LEU A 52 14.31 0.36 -11.56
CA LEU A 52 13.14 1.24 -11.53
C LEU A 52 12.99 1.77 -10.11
N VAL A 53 14.02 2.50 -9.67
CA VAL A 53 14.20 2.89 -8.27
C VAL A 53 13.04 3.75 -7.78
N TRP A 54 12.54 4.68 -8.60
CA TRP A 54 11.43 5.54 -8.19
C TRP A 54 10.13 4.76 -8.04
N SER A 55 9.88 3.83 -8.95
CA SER A 55 8.73 2.92 -8.90
C SER A 55 8.82 2.00 -7.69
N ALA A 56 10.02 1.49 -7.36
CA ALA A 56 10.26 0.67 -6.18
C ALA A 56 9.94 1.44 -4.90
N LEU A 57 10.45 2.67 -4.75
CA LEU A 57 10.21 3.52 -3.58
C LEU A 57 8.73 3.91 -3.43
N ALA A 58 8.08 4.29 -4.52
CA ALA A 58 6.66 4.66 -4.51
C ALA A 58 5.78 3.45 -4.17
N THR A 59 6.05 2.28 -4.76
CA THR A 59 5.30 1.04 -4.48
C THR A 59 5.57 0.53 -3.06
N ALA A 60 6.79 0.67 -2.56
CA ALA A 60 7.10 0.36 -1.16
C ALA A 60 6.30 1.26 -0.20
N SER A 61 6.17 2.55 -0.52
CA SER A 61 5.34 3.48 0.24
C SER A 61 3.86 3.05 0.23
N THR A 62 3.33 2.65 -0.93
CA THR A 62 1.98 2.07 -1.06
C THR A 62 1.82 0.81 -0.17
N SER A 63 2.80 -0.09 -0.18
CA SER A 63 2.81 -1.31 0.65
C SER A 63 2.78 -0.97 2.15
N VAL A 64 3.61 -0.03 2.60
CA VAL A 64 3.63 0.44 3.99
C VAL A 64 2.28 1.00 4.42
N ILE A 65 1.62 1.81 3.58
CA ILE A 65 0.28 2.33 3.87
C ILE A 65 -0.75 1.20 4.02
N TRP A 66 -0.69 0.18 3.15
CA TRP A 66 -1.57 -0.97 3.29
C TRP A 66 -1.30 -1.80 4.55
N PHE A 67 -0.05 -1.91 5.00
CA PHE A 67 0.26 -2.49 6.31
C PHE A 67 -0.34 -1.68 7.46
N ILE A 68 -0.28 -0.34 7.39
CA ILE A 68 -0.92 0.55 8.37
C ILE A 68 -2.44 0.31 8.37
N ILE A 69 -3.08 0.26 7.21
CA ILE A 69 -4.53 -0.02 7.08
C ILE A 69 -4.85 -1.40 7.66
N THR A 70 -4.05 -2.41 7.38
CA THR A 70 -4.22 -3.76 7.92
C THR A 70 -4.21 -3.75 9.45
N ALA A 71 -3.24 -3.08 10.06
CA ALA A 71 -3.15 -2.94 11.52
C ALA A 71 -4.36 -2.19 12.10
N GLN A 72 -4.83 -1.13 11.42
CA GLN A 72 -6.02 -0.38 11.82
C GLN A 72 -7.30 -1.23 11.72
N SER A 73 -7.50 -1.96 10.60
CA SER A 73 -8.62 -2.88 10.41
C SER A 73 -8.64 -3.96 11.48
N TRP A 74 -7.49 -4.53 11.82
CA TRP A 74 -7.38 -5.58 12.82
C TRP A 74 -7.73 -5.09 14.22
N LYS A 75 -7.20 -3.93 14.62
CA LYS A 75 -7.52 -3.31 15.92
C LYS A 75 -9.01 -3.03 16.04
N ARG A 76 -9.65 -2.51 14.98
CA ARG A 76 -11.09 -2.20 14.98
C ARG A 76 -11.95 -3.45 15.11
N ARG A 77 -11.61 -4.54 14.41
CA ARG A 77 -12.34 -5.82 14.51
C ARG A 77 -12.23 -6.45 15.89
N ARG A 78 -11.05 -6.35 16.53
CA ARG A 78 -10.88 -6.80 17.91
C ARG A 78 -11.77 -6.04 18.90
N GLN A 79 -11.99 -4.75 18.68
CA GLN A 79 -12.89 -3.94 19.52
C GLN A 79 -14.37 -4.22 19.26
N ALA A 80 -14.75 -4.64 18.05
CA ALA A 80 -16.13 -4.97 17.71
C ALA A 80 -16.56 -6.39 18.14
N GLY A 81 -15.59 -7.27 18.45
CA GLY A 81 -15.83 -8.62 18.95
C GLY A 81 -15.64 -8.79 20.46
N ALA A 82 -15.38 -7.70 21.19
CA ALA A 82 -15.33 -7.63 22.65
C ALA A 82 -16.58 -6.92 23.18
#